data_AF-A0A136PRR0-F1
#
_entry.id   AF-A0A136PRR0-F1
#
_cell.length_a   1.000
_cell.length_b   1.000
_cell.length_c   1.000
_cell.angle_alpha   90.00
_cell.angle_beta   90.00
_cell.angle_gamma   90.00
#
_symmetry.space_group_name_H-M   'P 1'
#
loop_
_entity.id
_entity.type
_entity.pdbx_description
1 polymer ?
#
loop_
_entity_poly.entity_id
_entity_poly.type
_entity_poly.pdbx_seq_one_letter_code
_entity_poly.pdbx_strand_id
1 'polypeptide(L)'
;MTRAPANLLAVRTLLLQHLNTDPDRVRDNDLEPAEVGIVGDPAHRGGYHCGEDRVVPNDYSVVESPRDRAGLTLYASALDVGWFSVRSGGGTHDLRSFSIWCVAQCIAGTADSRDIREIIYSPDGRVVKRWDRLGKRTSGDSSHLWHTHISFFRDCTKAGRDQTPLFRRYLTTIGLLTPEDDMSEQAESEIHNVYLGMFYGGTSMGRKVDPDGTGPAQAGNSLVAKLDYTMLRLDALSSQVEQLATELPATLAARVADEINRRATP
;
A
#
# COMPACT_ATOMS: atom_id res chain seq x y z
N MET A 1 26.09 5.06 3.52
CA MET A 1 26.28 4.23 2.32
C MET A 1 24.92 3.80 1.82
N THR A 2 24.73 3.79 0.50
CA THR A 2 23.53 3.26 -0.16
C THR A 2 23.18 1.86 0.38
N ARG A 3 21.90 1.59 0.63
CA ARG A 3 21.42 0.31 1.18
C ARG A 3 20.10 -0.15 0.55
N ALA A 4 19.86 -1.47 0.60
CA ALA A 4 18.59 -2.05 0.20
C ALA A 4 17.52 -1.73 1.27
N PRO A 5 16.36 -1.15 0.88
CA PRO A 5 15.26 -0.91 1.80
C PRO A 5 14.45 -2.19 2.05
N ALA A 6 13.76 -2.27 3.19
CA ALA A 6 12.99 -3.45 3.60
C ALA A 6 11.90 -3.86 2.60
N ASN A 7 11.23 -2.88 1.98
CA ASN A 7 10.18 -3.16 0.99
C ASN A 7 10.71 -3.76 -0.32
N LEU A 8 11.91 -3.39 -0.79
CA LEU A 8 12.53 -4.07 -1.94
C LEU A 8 13.17 -5.41 -1.56
N LEU A 9 13.68 -5.53 -0.33
CA LEU A 9 14.08 -6.84 0.20
C LEU A 9 12.89 -7.82 0.25
N ALA A 10 11.69 -7.35 0.59
CA ALA A 10 10.48 -8.16 0.54
C ALA A 10 10.16 -8.65 -0.88
N VAL A 11 10.29 -7.79 -1.90
CA VAL A 11 10.14 -8.21 -3.31
C VAL A 11 11.19 -9.25 -3.69
N ARG A 12 12.46 -9.02 -3.32
CA ARG A 12 13.55 -9.97 -3.58
C ARG A 12 13.28 -11.33 -2.94
N THR A 13 12.89 -11.35 -1.67
CA THR A 13 12.54 -12.58 -0.96
C THR A 13 11.39 -13.31 -1.65
N LEU A 14 10.33 -12.58 -2.00
CA LEU A 14 9.18 -13.17 -2.71
C LEU A 14 9.58 -13.81 -4.04
N LEU A 15 10.35 -13.10 -4.87
CA LEU A 15 10.77 -13.64 -6.17
C LEU A 15 11.65 -14.87 -6.01
N LEU A 16 12.65 -14.81 -5.11
CA LEU A 16 13.52 -15.95 -4.85
C LEU A 16 12.76 -17.16 -4.30
N GLN A 17 11.79 -16.95 -3.39
CA GLN A 17 11.01 -18.05 -2.82
C GLN A 17 10.24 -18.86 -3.87
N HIS A 18 9.81 -18.25 -4.97
CA HIS A 18 8.98 -18.91 -5.97
C HIS A 18 9.68 -19.18 -7.31
N LEU A 19 10.77 -18.46 -7.60
CA LEU A 19 11.50 -18.56 -8.87
C LEU A 19 12.91 -19.12 -8.71
N ASN A 20 13.38 -19.34 -7.47
CA ASN A 20 14.52 -20.19 -7.15
C ASN A 20 14.00 -21.57 -6.73
N THR A 21 13.89 -22.45 -7.72
CA THR A 21 13.37 -23.82 -7.65
C THR A 21 14.36 -24.81 -7.05
N ASP A 22 15.66 -24.50 -7.01
CA ASP A 22 16.68 -25.33 -6.36
C ASP A 22 17.71 -24.47 -5.59
N PRO A 23 17.39 -24.00 -4.37
CA PRO A 23 18.25 -23.08 -3.63
C PRO A 23 19.59 -23.66 -3.19
N ASP A 24 19.75 -24.99 -3.27
CA ASP A 24 20.98 -25.69 -2.93
C ASP A 24 21.96 -25.78 -4.12
N ARG A 25 21.52 -25.41 -5.34
CA ARG A 25 22.35 -25.54 -6.54
C ARG A 25 22.05 -24.47 -7.58
N VAL A 26 23.11 -23.79 -8.01
CA VAL A 26 23.03 -22.84 -9.13
C VAL A 26 22.62 -23.51 -10.44
N ARG A 27 21.59 -23.00 -11.10
CA ARG A 27 21.10 -23.51 -12.39
C ARG A 27 20.79 -22.40 -13.38
N ASP A 28 21.09 -22.64 -14.66
CA ASP A 28 20.87 -21.68 -15.75
C ASP A 28 19.39 -21.30 -15.98
N ASN A 29 18.45 -22.04 -15.39
CA ASN A 29 17.01 -21.80 -15.55
C ASN A 29 16.34 -21.39 -14.23
N ASP A 30 17.12 -20.97 -13.24
CA ASP A 30 16.66 -20.65 -11.91
C ASP A 30 17.05 -19.22 -11.51
N LEU A 31 16.20 -18.54 -10.75
CA LEU A 31 16.49 -17.16 -10.34
C LEU A 31 17.45 -17.16 -9.14
N GLU A 32 18.71 -16.83 -9.37
CA GLU A 32 19.72 -16.88 -8.31
C GLU A 32 19.71 -15.63 -7.42
N PRO A 33 20.13 -15.73 -6.13
CA PRO A 33 20.19 -14.57 -5.24
C PRO A 33 21.06 -13.42 -5.76
N ALA A 34 22.09 -13.72 -6.55
CA ALA A 34 22.97 -12.74 -7.18
C ALA A 34 22.32 -12.03 -8.39
N GLU A 35 21.28 -12.63 -8.97
CA GLU A 35 20.55 -12.13 -10.12
C GLU A 35 19.34 -11.26 -9.74
N VAL A 36 19.07 -11.15 -8.43
CA VAL A 36 18.05 -10.23 -7.88
C VAL A 36 18.75 -9.08 -7.16
N GLY A 37 19.18 -8.09 -7.95
CA GLY A 37 20.00 -6.96 -7.50
C GLY A 37 19.16 -5.79 -6.99
N ILE A 38 19.62 -5.10 -5.94
CA ILE A 38 18.94 -3.90 -5.41
C ILE A 38 19.92 -2.71 -5.32
N VAL A 39 21.09 -2.93 -4.72
CA VAL A 39 22.11 -1.88 -4.58
C VAL A 39 23.15 -2.05 -5.68
N GLY A 40 23.44 -0.97 -6.39
CA GLY A 40 24.45 -1.00 -7.45
C GLY A 40 25.85 -1.25 -6.88
N ASP A 41 26.71 -1.91 -7.65
CA ASP A 41 28.11 -2.17 -7.27
C ASP A 41 28.87 -0.89 -6.88
N PRO A 42 30.04 -0.96 -6.23
CA PRO A 42 30.77 0.24 -5.82
C PRO A 42 31.19 1.20 -6.95
N ALA A 43 31.16 0.79 -8.22
CA ALA A 43 31.47 1.61 -9.38
C ALA A 43 30.23 2.29 -9.99
N HIS A 44 29.01 1.81 -9.71
CA HIS A 44 27.77 2.43 -10.17
C HIS A 44 27.69 3.89 -9.67
N ARG A 45 27.41 4.83 -10.56
CA ARG A 45 27.26 6.26 -10.21
C ARG A 45 25.91 6.71 -10.72
N GLY A 46 25.04 7.11 -9.79
CA GLY A 46 23.70 7.56 -10.15
C GLY A 46 22.67 6.48 -10.39
N GLY A 47 21.49 6.92 -10.81
CA GLY A 47 20.33 6.08 -11.04
C GLY A 47 19.67 5.53 -9.77
N TYR A 48 18.64 4.70 -9.96
CA TYR A 48 17.80 4.19 -8.89
C TYR A 48 18.49 3.13 -8.02
N HIS A 49 19.57 2.50 -8.49
CA HIS A 49 20.42 1.63 -7.66
C HIS A 49 21.29 2.37 -6.64
N CYS A 50 21.35 3.71 -6.72
CA CYS A 50 22.10 4.57 -5.82
C CYS A 50 21.18 5.35 -4.89
N GLY A 51 21.60 5.49 -3.63
CA GLY A 51 21.06 6.45 -2.67
C GLY A 51 21.74 7.81 -2.78
N GLU A 52 21.36 8.73 -1.89
CA GLU A 52 21.82 10.12 -1.87
C GLU A 52 23.34 10.29 -1.79
N ASP A 53 24.05 9.30 -1.26
CA ASP A 53 25.51 9.31 -1.16
C ASP A 53 26.23 9.06 -2.49
N ARG A 54 25.51 8.61 -3.52
CA ARG A 54 26.09 8.16 -4.80
C ARG A 54 25.40 8.72 -6.04
N VAL A 55 24.23 9.34 -5.90
CA VAL A 55 23.63 10.10 -6.99
C VAL A 55 24.49 11.32 -7.34
N VAL A 56 24.59 11.63 -8.62
CA VAL A 56 25.38 12.75 -9.11
C VAL A 56 24.52 14.02 -9.27
N PRO A 57 25.11 15.22 -9.35
CA PRO A 57 24.34 16.41 -9.68
C PRO A 57 23.53 16.24 -10.96
N ASN A 58 22.26 16.65 -10.95
CA ASN A 58 21.30 16.49 -12.05
C ASN A 58 20.99 15.05 -12.46
N ASP A 59 21.19 14.09 -11.56
CA ASP A 59 20.77 12.71 -11.79
C ASP A 59 19.27 12.64 -12.12
N TYR A 60 18.96 12.01 -13.24
CA TYR A 60 17.59 11.93 -13.74
C TYR A 60 16.65 11.21 -12.76
N SER A 61 17.19 10.25 -11.99
CA SER A 61 16.47 9.53 -10.93
C SER A 61 16.15 10.40 -9.72
N VAL A 62 16.47 11.69 -9.77
CA VAL A 62 16.16 12.68 -8.74
C VAL A 62 15.43 13.87 -9.35
N VAL A 63 15.91 14.41 -10.47
CA VAL A 63 15.45 15.72 -10.95
C VAL A 63 14.22 15.66 -11.86
N GLU A 64 13.95 14.53 -12.51
CA GLU A 64 12.86 14.44 -13.48
C GLU A 64 11.46 14.38 -12.85
N SER A 65 11.35 14.13 -11.54
CA SER A 65 10.09 13.94 -10.81
C SER A 65 10.14 14.54 -9.40
N PRO A 66 9.09 15.27 -8.98
CA PRO A 66 8.96 15.69 -7.58
C PRO A 66 8.91 14.51 -6.59
N ARG A 67 8.33 13.36 -6.99
CA ARG A 67 8.29 12.14 -6.17
C ARG A 67 9.70 11.63 -5.88
N ASP A 68 10.55 11.62 -6.90
CA ASP A 68 11.92 11.13 -6.77
C ASP A 68 12.78 12.08 -5.94
N ARG A 69 12.67 13.40 -6.19
CA ARG A 69 13.36 14.41 -5.39
C ARG A 69 12.97 14.38 -3.92
N ALA A 70 11.68 14.28 -3.61
CA ALA A 70 11.18 14.26 -2.23
C ALA A 70 11.50 12.94 -1.50
N GLY A 71 11.67 11.86 -2.26
CA GLY A 71 11.96 10.52 -1.79
C GLY A 71 13.45 10.20 -1.63
N LEU A 72 14.36 11.10 -2.04
CA LEU A 72 15.79 10.84 -1.98
C LEU A 72 16.26 10.60 -0.54
N THR A 73 16.95 9.47 -0.36
CA THR A 73 17.53 8.99 0.91
C THR A 73 18.73 8.09 0.57
N LEU A 74 19.36 7.47 1.57
CA LEU A 74 20.35 6.39 1.37
C LEU A 74 19.77 5.08 0.78
N TYR A 75 18.47 4.99 0.48
CA TYR A 75 17.90 3.79 -0.12
C TYR A 75 18.09 3.74 -1.64
N ALA A 76 18.45 2.55 -2.14
CA ALA A 76 18.18 2.22 -3.53
C ALA A 76 16.68 2.05 -3.75
N SER A 77 16.21 2.42 -4.94
CA SER A 77 14.82 2.36 -5.40
C SER A 77 14.71 1.59 -6.71
N ALA A 78 15.59 0.63 -6.95
CA ALA A 78 15.55 -0.26 -8.11
C ALA A 78 15.72 -1.72 -7.72
N LEU A 79 15.21 -2.58 -8.60
CA LEU A 79 15.31 -4.03 -8.56
C LEU A 79 15.71 -4.53 -9.95
N ASP A 80 16.81 -5.25 -10.03
CA ASP A 80 17.13 -6.06 -11.21
C ASP A 80 16.64 -7.48 -10.99
N VAL A 81 16.04 -8.07 -12.02
CA VAL A 81 15.63 -9.47 -12.05
C VAL A 81 16.33 -10.14 -13.22
N GLY A 82 17.22 -11.07 -12.93
CA GLY A 82 17.92 -11.87 -13.92
C GLY A 82 17.09 -13.03 -14.46
N TRP A 83 17.78 -13.98 -15.09
CA TRP A 83 17.12 -15.01 -15.87
C TRP A 83 16.45 -16.06 -14.97
N PHE A 84 15.34 -16.62 -15.46
CA PHE A 84 14.70 -17.80 -14.89
C PHE A 84 13.84 -18.45 -15.97
N SER A 85 13.49 -19.73 -15.80
CA SER A 85 12.49 -20.41 -16.61
C SER A 85 11.79 -21.50 -15.81
N VAL A 86 10.49 -21.29 -15.58
CA VAL A 86 9.64 -22.16 -14.76
C VAL A 86 8.44 -22.65 -15.56
N ARG A 87 8.07 -23.92 -15.38
CA ARG A 87 6.87 -24.50 -15.99
C ARG A 87 5.76 -24.54 -14.95
N SER A 88 4.70 -23.76 -15.16
CA SER A 88 3.52 -23.73 -14.29
C SER A 88 2.29 -23.30 -15.09
N GLY A 89 1.08 -23.56 -14.57
CA GLY A 89 -0.18 -23.16 -15.22
C GLY A 89 -0.37 -23.70 -16.65
N GLY A 90 0.30 -24.81 -17.01
CA GLY A 90 0.30 -25.38 -18.36
C GLY A 90 1.24 -24.70 -19.36
N GLY A 91 1.97 -23.65 -18.96
CA GLY A 91 2.90 -22.89 -19.79
C GLY A 91 4.34 -22.88 -19.26
N THR A 92 5.24 -22.27 -20.04
CA THR A 92 6.60 -21.92 -19.57
C THR A 92 6.65 -20.41 -19.39
N HIS A 93 7.13 -19.98 -18.24
CA HIS A 93 7.28 -18.59 -17.85
C HIS A 93 8.75 -18.32 -17.61
N ASP A 94 9.28 -17.33 -18.31
CA ASP A 94 10.66 -16.90 -18.21
C ASP A 94 10.74 -15.39 -17.95
N LEU A 95 11.98 -14.89 -17.84
CA LEU A 95 12.25 -13.47 -17.67
C LEU A 95 11.54 -12.60 -18.72
N ARG A 96 11.41 -13.06 -19.97
CA ARG A 96 10.82 -12.26 -21.07
C ARG A 96 9.30 -12.16 -20.90
N SER A 97 8.66 -13.29 -20.64
CA SER A 97 7.22 -13.33 -20.33
C SER A 97 6.88 -12.48 -19.11
N PHE A 98 7.75 -12.47 -18.10
CA PHE A 98 7.64 -11.64 -16.91
C PHE A 98 7.75 -10.15 -17.24
N SER A 99 8.80 -9.72 -17.94
CA SER A 99 8.98 -8.30 -18.28
C SER A 99 7.78 -7.77 -19.07
N ILE A 100 7.34 -8.53 -20.08
CA ILE A 100 6.21 -8.16 -20.93
C ILE A 100 4.93 -8.03 -20.09
N TRP A 101 4.69 -8.98 -19.19
CA TRP A 101 3.52 -8.95 -18.31
C TRP A 101 3.55 -7.72 -17.38
N CYS A 102 4.67 -7.46 -16.71
CA CYS A 102 4.81 -6.29 -15.82
C CYS A 102 4.60 -4.98 -16.57
N VAL A 103 5.17 -4.85 -17.77
CA VAL A 103 4.99 -3.66 -18.62
C VAL A 103 3.52 -3.52 -19.06
N ALA A 104 2.83 -4.61 -19.39
CA ALA A 104 1.41 -4.58 -19.72
C ALA A 104 0.56 -4.06 -18.55
N GLN A 105 0.84 -4.49 -17.31
CA GLN A 105 0.16 -3.96 -16.12
C GLN A 105 0.44 -2.47 -15.90
N CYS A 106 1.69 -2.07 -16.11
CA CYS A 106 2.13 -0.69 -16.03
C CYS A 106 1.42 0.23 -17.05
N ILE A 107 1.23 -0.25 -18.29
CA ILE A 107 0.47 0.43 -19.35
C ILE A 107 -1.02 0.50 -19.00
N ALA A 108 -1.59 -0.59 -18.46
CA ALA A 108 -2.99 -0.64 -18.03
C ALA A 108 -3.27 0.25 -16.79
N GLY A 109 -2.23 0.70 -16.09
CA GLY A 109 -2.37 1.59 -14.93
C GLY A 109 -2.97 0.92 -13.70
N THR A 110 -2.69 -0.36 -13.51
CA THR A 110 -3.21 -1.11 -12.36
C THR A 110 -2.75 -0.50 -11.04
N ALA A 111 -3.55 -0.68 -9.98
CA ALA A 111 -3.31 0.00 -8.70
C ALA A 111 -1.93 -0.32 -8.09
N ASP A 112 -1.52 -1.58 -8.21
CA ASP A 112 -0.24 -2.14 -7.75
C ASP A 112 0.97 -1.76 -8.63
N SER A 113 0.77 -1.12 -9.79
CA SER A 113 1.86 -0.66 -10.66
C SER A 113 2.15 0.85 -10.54
N ARG A 114 1.40 1.57 -9.69
CA ARG A 114 1.44 3.05 -9.60
C ARG A 114 2.76 3.61 -9.05
N ASP A 115 3.47 2.79 -8.28
CA ASP A 115 4.74 3.16 -7.67
C ASP A 115 5.95 2.83 -8.56
N ILE A 116 5.74 2.13 -9.69
CA ILE A 116 6.82 1.86 -10.66
C ILE A 116 7.04 3.10 -11.53
N ARG A 117 8.30 3.53 -11.57
CA ARG A 117 8.79 4.67 -12.35
C ARG A 117 9.22 4.26 -13.74
N GLU A 118 9.96 3.17 -13.88
CA GLU A 118 10.33 2.61 -15.18
C GLU A 118 10.60 1.11 -15.12
N ILE A 119 10.46 0.48 -16.28
CA ILE A 119 10.91 -0.88 -16.54
C ILE A 119 11.77 -0.85 -17.81
N ILE A 120 13.03 -1.26 -17.70
CA ILE A 120 13.92 -1.47 -18.85
C ILE A 120 14.07 -2.98 -19.02
N TYR A 121 13.79 -3.45 -20.23
CA TYR A 121 13.67 -4.87 -20.48
C TYR A 121 13.97 -5.22 -21.93
N SER A 122 14.18 -6.51 -22.17
CA SER A 122 14.19 -7.08 -23.51
C SER A 122 12.99 -8.00 -23.71
N PRO A 123 12.10 -7.75 -24.69
CA PRO A 123 10.97 -8.63 -24.96
C PRO A 123 11.37 -9.92 -25.68
N ASP A 124 12.53 -9.95 -26.34
CA ASP A 124 12.95 -11.02 -27.26
C ASP A 124 14.42 -11.44 -27.09
N GLY A 125 15.14 -10.85 -26.14
CA GLY A 125 16.57 -11.04 -25.93
C GLY A 125 17.47 -10.37 -26.99
N ARG A 126 16.91 -9.53 -27.87
CA ARG A 126 17.65 -8.87 -28.97
C ARG A 126 17.53 -7.36 -28.94
N VAL A 127 16.37 -6.84 -28.57
CA VAL A 127 16.13 -5.39 -28.45
C VAL A 127 15.93 -5.00 -27.00
N VAL A 128 16.39 -3.80 -26.63
CA VAL A 128 16.10 -3.20 -25.32
C VAL A 128 15.01 -2.14 -25.49
N LYS A 129 14.04 -2.17 -24.58
CA LYS A 129 12.94 -1.20 -24.50
C LYS A 129 12.88 -0.63 -23.10
N ARG A 130 12.36 0.59 -22.97
CA ARG A 130 11.98 1.18 -21.69
C ARG A 130 10.51 1.55 -21.71
N TRP A 131 9.78 1.10 -20.71
CA TRP A 131 8.53 1.73 -20.30
C TRP A 131 8.84 2.75 -19.21
N ASP A 132 8.37 3.98 -19.38
CA ASP A 132 8.61 5.11 -18.46
C ASP A 132 7.26 5.77 -18.14
N ARG A 133 6.91 5.81 -16.85
CA ARG A 133 5.67 6.44 -16.39
C ARG A 133 5.58 7.94 -16.69
N LEU A 134 6.72 8.62 -16.75
CA LEU A 134 6.80 10.04 -17.08
C LEU A 134 6.86 10.30 -18.59
N GLY A 135 7.04 9.26 -19.41
CA GLY A 135 7.17 9.37 -20.86
C GLY A 135 8.40 10.16 -21.32
N LYS A 136 9.43 10.30 -20.48
CA LYS A 136 10.64 11.09 -20.78
C LYS A 136 11.72 10.28 -21.48
N ARG A 137 11.68 8.96 -21.35
CA ARG A 137 12.74 8.04 -21.79
C ARG A 137 12.16 6.82 -22.50
N THR A 138 12.88 6.30 -23.50
CA THR A 138 12.33 5.29 -24.43
C THR A 138 13.18 4.02 -24.61
N SER A 139 14.44 3.99 -24.15
CA SER A 139 15.33 2.82 -24.27
C SER A 139 16.32 2.73 -23.10
N GLY A 140 17.13 1.66 -23.05
CA GLY A 140 18.25 1.44 -22.12
C GLY A 140 19.49 0.92 -22.83
N ASP A 141 20.53 0.56 -22.07
CA ASP A 141 21.76 -0.05 -22.62
C ASP A 141 21.62 -1.57 -22.80
N SER A 142 22.59 -2.19 -23.47
CA SER A 142 22.59 -3.62 -23.83
C SER A 142 22.68 -4.60 -22.66
N SER A 143 23.00 -4.15 -21.44
CA SER A 143 23.04 -5.06 -20.28
C SER A 143 21.64 -5.63 -19.96
N HIS A 144 20.59 -4.88 -20.30
CA HIS A 144 19.18 -5.24 -20.15
C HIS A 144 18.69 -6.29 -21.16
N LEU A 145 19.56 -6.79 -22.03
CA LEU A 145 19.27 -7.98 -22.83
C LEU A 145 19.16 -9.24 -21.97
N TRP A 146 19.80 -9.24 -20.80
CA TRP A 146 19.95 -10.42 -19.95
C TRP A 146 19.18 -10.32 -18.63
N HIS A 147 18.80 -9.12 -18.19
CA HIS A 147 18.00 -8.88 -16.98
C HIS A 147 16.90 -7.83 -17.23
N THR A 148 15.90 -7.78 -16.37
CA THR A 148 14.91 -6.70 -16.32
C THR A 148 15.24 -5.75 -15.18
N HIS A 149 15.36 -4.46 -15.49
CA HIS A 149 15.53 -3.42 -14.49
C HIS A 149 14.18 -2.76 -14.19
N ILE A 150 13.81 -2.70 -12.92
CA ILE A 150 12.56 -2.09 -12.43
C ILE A 150 12.93 -1.00 -11.43
N SER A 151 12.60 0.25 -11.75
CA SER A 151 12.74 1.38 -10.84
C SER A 151 11.41 1.75 -10.23
N PHE A 152 11.42 2.10 -8.96
CA PHE A 152 10.29 2.62 -8.21
C PHE A 152 10.50 4.11 -7.93
N PHE A 153 9.41 4.86 -7.82
CA PHE A 153 9.52 6.24 -7.36
C PHE A 153 10.16 6.28 -5.97
N ARG A 154 11.11 7.19 -5.73
CA ARG A 154 11.83 7.17 -4.46
C ARG A 154 10.94 7.47 -3.24
N ASP A 155 9.84 8.20 -3.43
CA ASP A 155 8.92 8.53 -2.34
C ASP A 155 8.21 7.29 -1.77
N CYS A 156 7.83 6.33 -2.59
CA CYS A 156 7.21 5.08 -2.13
C CYS A 156 8.23 4.21 -1.39
N THR A 157 9.48 4.23 -1.87
CA THR A 157 10.59 3.55 -1.20
C THR A 157 10.83 4.14 0.19
N LYS A 158 10.97 5.47 0.27
CA LYS A 158 11.15 6.21 1.52
C LYS A 158 9.99 6.00 2.50
N ALA A 159 8.76 5.99 2.00
CA ALA A 159 7.56 5.78 2.80
C ALA A 159 7.37 4.33 3.27
N GLY A 160 8.22 3.40 2.82
CA GLY A 160 8.11 1.99 3.19
C GLY A 160 6.86 1.30 2.63
N ARG A 161 6.27 1.82 1.54
CA ARG A 161 5.10 1.19 0.91
C ARG A 161 5.46 -0.20 0.41
N ASP A 162 4.53 -1.13 0.56
CA ASP A 162 4.66 -2.49 0.05
C ASP A 162 4.80 -2.47 -1.49
N GLN A 163 5.89 -3.05 -1.99
CA GLN A 163 6.20 -3.14 -3.43
C GLN A 163 5.96 -4.55 -3.98
N THR A 164 5.57 -5.51 -3.14
CA THR A 164 5.26 -6.90 -3.55
C THR A 164 3.99 -7.11 -4.36
N PRO A 165 2.92 -6.28 -4.30
CA PRO A 165 1.61 -6.66 -4.87
C PRO A 165 1.62 -7.01 -6.36
N LEU A 166 2.35 -6.26 -7.20
CA LEU A 166 2.44 -6.59 -8.63
C LEU A 166 3.09 -7.95 -8.87
N PHE A 167 4.13 -8.28 -8.10
CA PHE A 167 4.88 -9.53 -8.22
C PHE A 167 4.09 -10.70 -7.64
N ARG A 168 3.36 -10.52 -6.52
CA ARG A 168 2.40 -11.52 -6.04
C ARG A 168 1.38 -11.84 -7.12
N ARG A 169 0.77 -10.81 -7.70
CA ARG A 169 -0.23 -11.00 -8.78
C ARG A 169 0.36 -11.69 -10.00
N TYR A 170 1.61 -11.42 -10.38
CA TYR A 170 2.30 -12.17 -11.43
C TYR A 170 2.40 -13.66 -11.07
N LEU A 171 2.96 -13.96 -9.90
CA LEU A 171 3.15 -15.32 -9.40
C LEU A 171 1.83 -16.09 -9.28
N THR A 172 0.76 -15.45 -8.82
CA THR A 172 -0.60 -16.02 -8.81
C THR A 172 -1.10 -16.28 -10.23
N THR A 173 -0.90 -15.33 -11.15
CA THR A 173 -1.33 -15.46 -12.56
C THR A 173 -0.67 -16.65 -13.25
N ILE A 174 0.60 -16.91 -12.95
CA ILE A 174 1.34 -18.04 -13.51
C ILE A 174 1.20 -19.33 -12.69
N GLY A 175 0.41 -19.31 -11.61
CA GLY A 175 0.10 -20.48 -10.79
C GLY A 175 1.21 -20.93 -9.85
N LEU A 176 2.11 -20.03 -9.44
CA LEU A 176 3.15 -20.31 -8.42
C LEU A 176 2.79 -19.84 -7.01
N LEU A 177 1.75 -19.00 -6.90
CA LEU A 177 1.10 -18.64 -5.64
C LEU A 177 -0.37 -19.02 -5.72
N THR A 178 -0.90 -19.62 -4.67
CA THR A 178 -2.35 -19.77 -4.54
C THR A 178 -2.94 -18.50 -3.91
N PRO A 179 -4.22 -18.17 -4.16
CA PRO A 179 -4.87 -17.03 -3.50
C PRO A 179 -4.90 -17.14 -1.97
N GLU A 180 -4.78 -18.35 -1.42
CA GLU A 180 -4.69 -18.59 0.03
C GLU A 180 -3.33 -18.17 0.60
N ASP A 181 -2.27 -18.19 -0.22
CA ASP A 181 -0.92 -17.74 0.14
C ASP A 181 -0.73 -16.20 0.04
N ASP A 182 -1.75 -15.45 -0.40
CA ASP A 182 -1.68 -14.00 -0.70
C ASP A 182 -1.91 -13.11 0.53
N MET A 183 -2.43 -13.66 1.64
CA MET A 183 -2.53 -12.91 2.89
C MET A 183 -1.22 -13.00 3.67
N SER A 184 -0.51 -11.88 3.80
CA SER A 184 0.61 -11.84 4.74
C SER A 184 0.09 -11.99 6.17
N GLU A 185 0.87 -12.60 7.06
CA GLU A 185 0.55 -12.67 8.50
C GLU A 185 0.23 -11.28 9.09
N GLN A 186 0.87 -10.24 8.57
CA GLN A 186 0.57 -8.86 8.94
C GLN A 186 -0.83 -8.43 8.49
N ALA A 187 -1.23 -8.74 7.25
CA ALA A 187 -2.58 -8.45 6.76
C ALA A 187 -3.64 -9.21 7.55
N GLU A 188 -3.39 -10.49 7.87
CA GLU A 188 -4.28 -11.26 8.75
C GLU A 188 -4.38 -10.65 10.14
N SER A 189 -3.25 -10.24 10.72
CA SER A 189 -3.20 -9.57 12.03
C SER A 189 -3.91 -8.22 12.01
N GLU A 190 -3.73 -7.41 10.97
CA GLU A 190 -4.42 -6.13 10.81
C GLU A 190 -5.94 -6.33 10.66
N ILE A 191 -6.37 -7.30 9.85
CA ILE A 191 -7.80 -7.66 9.71
C ILE A 191 -8.35 -8.17 11.05
N HIS A 192 -7.60 -9.00 11.77
CA HIS A 192 -8.00 -9.51 13.07
C HIS A 192 -8.12 -8.38 14.10
N ASN A 193 -7.19 -7.43 14.12
CA ASN A 193 -7.24 -6.26 14.99
C ASN A 193 -8.43 -5.35 14.68
N VAL A 194 -8.77 -5.16 13.39
CA VAL A 194 -9.98 -4.44 12.98
C VAL A 194 -11.24 -5.17 13.47
N TYR A 195 -11.32 -6.49 13.27
CA TYR A 195 -12.44 -7.31 13.73
C TYR A 195 -12.62 -7.25 15.25
N LEU A 196 -11.53 -7.40 16.01
CA LEU A 196 -11.54 -7.28 17.46
C LEU A 196 -11.99 -5.89 17.90
N GLY A 197 -11.42 -4.82 17.35
CA GLY A 197 -11.81 -3.44 17.68
C GLY A 197 -13.27 -3.14 17.34
N MET A 198 -13.79 -3.71 16.25
CA MET A 198 -15.16 -3.49 15.80
C MET A 198 -16.20 -4.14 16.71
N PHE A 199 -16.00 -5.40 17.10
CA PHE A 199 -17.02 -6.19 17.81
C PHE A 199 -16.75 -6.41 19.29
N TYR A 200 -15.49 -6.63 19.68
CA TYR A 200 -15.14 -7.00 21.06
C TYR A 200 -14.55 -5.82 21.84
N GLY A 201 -13.95 -4.86 21.14
CA GLY A 201 -13.18 -3.79 21.74
C GLY A 201 -11.80 -4.25 22.19
N GLY A 202 -11.12 -3.41 22.96
CA GLY A 202 -9.73 -3.66 23.39
C GLY A 202 -9.29 -2.67 24.46
N THR A 203 -8.14 -2.93 25.10
CA THR A 203 -7.60 -2.08 26.18
C THR A 203 -7.30 -0.65 25.71
N SER A 204 -6.98 -0.48 24.42
CA SER A 204 -6.73 0.81 23.77
C SER A 204 -8.01 1.55 23.33
N MET A 205 -9.19 0.92 23.38
CA MET A 205 -10.45 1.49 22.89
C MET A 205 -11.16 2.38 23.92
N GLY A 206 -10.46 2.75 25.00
CA GLY A 206 -10.95 3.64 26.04
C GLY A 206 -12.12 3.07 26.83
N ARG A 207 -12.95 3.97 27.40
CA ARG A 207 -14.02 3.59 28.34
C ARG A 207 -15.03 2.63 27.71
N LYS A 208 -15.51 1.68 28.53
CA LYS A 208 -16.72 0.90 28.23
C LYS A 208 -17.95 1.82 28.30
N VAL A 209 -18.90 1.57 27.42
CA VAL A 209 -20.20 2.22 27.37
C VAL A 209 -21.26 1.14 27.46
N ASP A 210 -22.40 1.51 28.01
CA ASP A 210 -23.58 0.65 28.03
C ASP A 210 -24.40 0.94 26.76
N PRO A 211 -24.35 0.09 25.73
CA PRO A 211 -24.97 0.39 24.44
C PRO A 211 -26.50 0.52 24.52
N ASP A 212 -27.13 -0.13 25.49
CA ASP A 212 -28.59 -0.16 25.64
C ASP A 212 -29.10 0.64 26.86
N GLY A 213 -28.18 1.16 27.68
CA GLY A 213 -28.46 1.90 28.90
C GLY A 213 -29.01 1.04 30.06
N THR A 214 -30.21 0.48 29.94
CA THR A 214 -30.78 -0.46 30.95
C THR A 214 -31.17 -1.79 30.32
N GLY A 215 -30.78 -2.02 29.06
CA GLY A 215 -31.05 -3.25 28.34
C GLY A 215 -30.15 -4.42 28.77
N PRO A 216 -30.34 -5.59 28.13
CA PRO A 216 -29.63 -6.82 28.49
C PRO A 216 -28.18 -6.85 27.99
N ALA A 217 -27.77 -5.96 27.08
CA ALA A 217 -26.41 -5.94 26.57
C ALA A 217 -25.42 -5.52 27.67
N GLN A 218 -24.30 -6.24 27.74
CA GLN A 218 -23.23 -5.89 28.67
C GLN A 218 -22.47 -4.67 28.16
N ALA A 219 -21.97 -3.86 29.11
CA ALA A 219 -21.12 -2.72 28.79
C ALA A 219 -19.86 -3.16 28.01
N GLY A 220 -19.67 -2.57 26.83
CA GLY A 220 -18.59 -2.86 25.90
C GLY A 220 -17.83 -1.61 25.49
N ASN A 221 -16.59 -1.77 25.00
CA ASN A 221 -15.84 -0.65 24.39
C ASN A 221 -15.48 -0.91 22.92
N SER A 222 -16.22 -1.80 22.27
CA SER A 222 -16.13 -1.98 20.82
C SER A 222 -16.64 -0.74 20.07
N LEU A 223 -16.26 -0.61 18.79
CA LEU A 223 -16.77 0.47 17.95
C LEU A 223 -18.29 0.40 17.82
N VAL A 224 -18.85 -0.81 17.66
CA VAL A 224 -20.30 -1.01 17.60
C VAL A 224 -20.98 -0.53 18.88
N ALA A 225 -20.52 -0.97 20.06
CA ALA A 225 -21.12 -0.55 21.33
C ALA A 225 -21.06 0.98 21.54
N LYS A 226 -19.99 1.63 21.07
CA LYS A 226 -19.87 3.09 21.11
C LYS A 226 -20.80 3.79 20.14
N LEU A 227 -21.03 3.22 18.96
CA LEU A 227 -21.97 3.75 17.99
C LEU A 227 -23.39 3.65 18.53
N ASP A 228 -23.79 2.48 19.04
CA ASP A 228 -25.12 2.25 19.63
C ASP A 228 -25.37 3.20 20.80
N TYR A 229 -24.40 3.31 21.73
CA TYR A 229 -24.47 4.28 22.82
C TYR A 229 -24.63 5.72 22.33
N THR A 230 -23.92 6.09 21.26
CA THR A 230 -23.99 7.46 20.71
C THR A 230 -25.36 7.72 20.10
N MET A 231 -25.93 6.75 19.37
CA MET A 231 -27.27 6.84 18.81
C MET A 231 -28.32 6.98 19.93
N LEU A 232 -28.24 6.15 20.97
CA LEU A 232 -29.15 6.22 22.12
C LEU A 232 -29.09 7.59 22.83
N ARG A 233 -27.89 8.17 22.97
CA ARG A 233 -27.73 9.53 23.53
C ARG A 233 -28.28 10.62 22.63
N LEU A 234 -28.14 10.46 21.31
CA LEU A 234 -28.69 11.40 20.33
C LEU A 234 -30.23 11.40 20.37
N ASP A 235 -30.84 10.20 20.44
CA ASP A 235 -32.30 10.06 20.54
C ASP A 235 -32.83 10.71 21.83
N ALA A 236 -32.15 10.47 22.96
CA ALA A 236 -32.49 11.09 24.23
C ALA A 236 -32.38 12.63 24.18
N LEU A 237 -31.34 13.16 23.52
CA LEU A 237 -31.18 14.60 23.34
C LEU A 237 -32.28 15.16 22.43
N SER A 238 -32.62 14.48 21.33
CA SER A 238 -33.70 14.89 20.44
C SER A 238 -35.02 14.98 21.19
N SER A 239 -35.35 13.98 22.00
CA SER A 239 -36.56 13.97 22.82
C SER A 239 -36.59 15.13 23.84
N GLN A 240 -35.46 15.44 24.48
CA GLN A 240 -35.37 16.58 25.41
C GLN A 240 -35.55 17.92 24.69
N VAL A 241 -34.99 18.07 23.48
CA VAL A 241 -35.15 19.28 22.67
C VAL A 241 -36.61 19.45 22.24
N GLU A 242 -37.28 18.37 21.84
CA GLU A 242 -38.71 18.38 21.53
C GLU A 242 -39.55 18.77 22.75
N GLN A 243 -39.27 18.19 23.92
CA GLN A 243 -39.96 18.53 25.17
C GLN A 243 -39.78 20.02 25.50
N LEU A 244 -38.55 20.52 25.46
CA LEU A 244 -38.25 21.93 25.71
C LEU A 244 -38.99 22.84 24.72
N ALA A 245 -39.06 22.45 23.43
CA ALA A 245 -39.80 23.17 22.41
C ALA A 245 -41.32 23.18 22.65
N THR A 246 -41.88 22.22 23.38
CA THR A 246 -43.30 22.22 23.80
C THR A 246 -43.56 22.98 25.10
N GLU A 247 -42.59 23.03 26.01
CA GLU A 247 -42.70 23.76 27.29
C GLU A 247 -42.47 25.27 27.13
N LEU A 248 -41.62 25.68 26.18
CA LEU A 248 -41.38 27.10 25.85
C LEU A 248 -42.65 27.85 25.40
N PRO A 249 -43.50 27.33 24.50
CA PRO A 249 -44.76 27.96 24.12
C PRO A 249 -45.70 28.22 25.31
N ALA A 250 -45.83 27.26 26.24
CA ALA A 250 -46.70 27.39 27.40
C ALA A 250 -46.15 28.42 28.40
N THR A 251 -44.85 28.40 28.67
CA THR A 251 -44.20 29.33 29.60
C THR A 251 -44.06 30.75 29.02
N LEU A 252 -43.83 30.89 27.71
CA LEU A 252 -43.80 32.17 27.02
C LEU A 252 -45.21 32.77 26.92
N ALA A 253 -46.23 31.97 26.61
CA ALA A 253 -47.62 32.41 26.61
C ALA A 253 -48.09 32.85 28.01
N ALA A 254 -47.73 32.10 29.06
CA ALA A 254 -47.99 32.48 30.44
C ALA A 254 -47.30 33.81 30.82
N ARG A 255 -46.03 33.99 30.42
CA ARG A 255 -45.31 35.25 30.65
C ARG A 255 -45.91 36.45 29.90
N VAL A 256 -46.38 36.23 28.67
CA VAL A 256 -47.07 37.27 27.88
C VAL A 256 -48.42 37.62 28.53
N ALA A 257 -49.19 36.63 28.98
CA ALA A 257 -50.45 36.86 29.70
C ALA A 257 -50.25 37.61 31.02
N ASP A 258 -49.23 37.25 31.81
CA ASP A 258 -48.87 37.95 33.05
C ASP A 258 -48.43 39.39 32.82
N GLU A 259 -47.64 39.65 31.77
CA GLU A 259 -47.20 40.99 31.41
C GLU A 259 -48.37 41.85 30.89
N ILE A 260 -49.30 41.26 30.13
CA ILE A 260 -50.54 41.92 29.70
C ILE A 260 -51.39 42.29 30.93
N ASN A 261 -51.57 41.37 31.88
CA ASN A 261 -52.33 41.63 33.12
C ASN A 261 -51.67 42.69 34.01
N ARG A 262 -50.33 42.68 34.11
CA ARG A 262 -49.57 43.72 34.84
C ARG A 262 -49.73 45.11 34.23
N ARG A 263 -49.87 45.21 32.91
CA ARG A 263 -50.06 46.49 32.20
C ARG A 263 -51.53 46.93 32.11
N ALA A 264 -52.47 46.01 32.27
CA ALA A 264 -53.91 46.27 32.21
C ALA A 264 -54.52 46.69 33.56
N THR A 265 -53.76 46.63 34.65
CA THR A 265 -54.21 47.07 35.97
C THR A 265 -53.54 48.43 36.28
N PRO A 266 -54.30 49.54 36.42
CA PRO A 266 -53.75 50.87 36.69
C PRO A 266 -53.15 51.02 38.09
#